data_AF-A0A3A3H6X8-F1
#
_entry.id   AF-A0A3A3H6X8-F1
#
_cell.length_a   1.000
_cell.length_b   1.000
_cell.length_c   1.000
_cell.angle_alpha   90.00
_cell.angle_beta   90.00
_cell.angle_gamma   90.00
#
_symmetry.space_group_name_H-M   'P 1'
#
loop_
_entity.id
_entity.type
_entity.pdbx_description
1 polymer ?
#
loop_
_entity_poly.entity_id
_entity_poly.type
_entity_poly.pdbx_seq_one_letter_code
_entity_poly.pdbx_strand_id
1 'polypeptide(L)'
;MPAFRLAFLLAFLLWPLAAFAQEDPVPSRCIAIAQALPGVTYANFTPAQAKTSGEVKITYAGHSTYVIESPAGVRIATDFSGIYGSDPLPRVVTMNKAHRTHYTNAPDPGIEHVLRGWNPEGGPAKHRIVVDDVYIRNVPTDIRSWGGELERDGNSIFIFEVADLCIGHLGHLHTRLSDQQYGQIGRLDIVMVPIDGGLTQSIGSISEITTRLYSSVVLPMHRHATPLDEFLRRVGEGFAVDFRDSPSFTVSLKTLPRQPTIVVLEGI
;
A
#
# COMPACT_ATOMS: atom_id res chain seq x y z
N MET A 1 -54.06 -59.17 -32.43
CA MET A 1 -52.90 -58.32 -32.78
C MET A 1 -52.55 -57.52 -31.52
N PRO A 2 -51.39 -57.75 -30.88
CA PRO A 2 -51.13 -57.31 -29.51
C PRO A 2 -50.50 -55.90 -29.49
N ALA A 3 -50.84 -55.11 -28.48
CA ALA A 3 -50.23 -53.81 -28.20
C ALA A 3 -48.96 -54.00 -27.37
N PHE A 4 -47.81 -53.64 -27.94
CA PHE A 4 -46.52 -53.58 -27.24
C PHE A 4 -46.48 -52.30 -26.39
N ARG A 5 -46.38 -52.43 -25.06
CA ARG A 5 -46.01 -51.33 -24.16
C ARG A 5 -44.55 -51.49 -23.77
N LEU A 6 -43.69 -50.61 -24.28
CA LEU A 6 -42.28 -50.54 -23.93
C LEU A 6 -42.13 -49.47 -22.83
N ALA A 7 -41.82 -49.90 -21.60
CA ALA A 7 -41.49 -49.01 -20.49
C ALA A 7 -40.00 -48.68 -20.53
N PHE A 8 -39.66 -47.41 -20.81
CA PHE A 8 -38.28 -46.91 -20.69
C PHE A 8 -38.05 -46.39 -19.26
N LEU A 9 -37.20 -47.09 -18.51
CA LEU A 9 -36.63 -46.62 -17.24
C LEU A 9 -35.45 -45.69 -17.57
N LEU A 10 -35.60 -44.38 -17.34
CA LEU A 10 -34.48 -43.42 -17.34
C LEU A 10 -33.78 -43.47 -15.99
N ALA A 11 -32.55 -44.00 -15.96
CA ALA A 11 -31.64 -43.84 -14.85
C ALA A 11 -30.98 -42.45 -14.93
N PHE A 12 -31.36 -41.53 -14.04
CA PHE A 12 -30.66 -40.24 -13.87
C PHE A 12 -29.36 -40.46 -13.08
N LEU A 13 -28.23 -40.42 -13.79
CA LEU A 13 -26.90 -40.29 -13.19
C LEU A 13 -26.73 -38.85 -12.67
N LEU A 14 -26.81 -38.68 -11.36
CA LEU A 14 -26.45 -37.43 -10.68
C LEU A 14 -24.92 -37.32 -10.62
N TRP A 15 -24.33 -36.52 -11.49
CA TRP A 15 -22.95 -36.07 -11.32
C TRP A 15 -22.89 -34.97 -10.25
N PRO A 16 -21.97 -35.05 -9.27
CA PRO A 16 -21.75 -33.96 -8.34
C PRO A 16 -21.06 -32.84 -9.09
N LEU A 17 -21.73 -31.70 -9.24
CA LEU A 17 -21.09 -30.46 -9.64
C LEU A 17 -20.13 -30.06 -8.52
N ALA A 18 -18.82 -30.11 -8.81
CA ALA A 18 -17.83 -29.51 -7.94
C ALA A 18 -18.14 -28.01 -7.86
N ALA A 19 -18.55 -27.55 -6.68
CA ALA A 19 -18.69 -26.13 -6.41
C ALA A 19 -17.29 -25.51 -6.44
N PHE A 20 -17.03 -24.68 -7.45
CA PHE A 20 -15.88 -23.79 -7.44
C PHE A 20 -16.06 -22.80 -6.29
N ALA A 21 -15.31 -22.99 -5.21
CA ALA A 21 -15.18 -21.97 -4.18
C ALA A 21 -14.50 -20.76 -4.84
N GLN A 22 -15.25 -19.67 -5.00
CA GLN A 22 -14.69 -18.39 -5.40
C GLN A 22 -13.79 -17.94 -4.24
N GLU A 23 -12.49 -17.77 -4.47
CA GLU A 23 -11.58 -17.20 -3.47
C GLU A 23 -12.07 -15.79 -3.13
N ASP A 24 -12.77 -15.66 -2.00
CA ASP A 24 -13.24 -14.38 -1.52
C ASP A 24 -12.03 -13.46 -1.27
N PRO A 25 -12.10 -12.18 -1.67
CA PRO A 25 -10.97 -11.26 -1.53
C PRO A 25 -10.57 -11.12 -0.06
N VAL A 26 -9.27 -11.25 0.22
CA VAL A 26 -8.73 -11.12 1.58
C VAL A 26 -9.17 -9.77 2.18
N PRO A 27 -9.93 -9.78 3.29
CA PRO A 27 -10.41 -8.55 3.89
C PRO A 27 -9.24 -7.77 4.49
N SER A 28 -9.18 -6.47 4.19
CA SER A 28 -8.19 -5.56 4.75
C SER A 28 -8.43 -5.37 6.25
N ARG A 29 -7.36 -5.40 7.05
CA ARG A 29 -7.38 -5.07 8.48
C ARG A 29 -7.22 -3.57 8.73
N CYS A 30 -6.71 -2.83 7.75
CA CYS A 30 -6.50 -1.39 7.81
C CYS A 30 -7.77 -0.60 7.50
N ILE A 31 -8.68 -1.15 6.70
CA ILE A 31 -10.00 -0.56 6.51
C ILE A 31 -10.85 -0.90 7.72
N ALA A 32 -11.21 0.11 8.51
CA ALA A 32 -12.27 -0.06 9.49
C ALA A 32 -13.54 -0.44 8.73
N ILE A 33 -13.98 -1.70 8.86
CA ILE A 33 -15.31 -2.09 8.43
C ILE A 33 -16.27 -1.33 9.34
N ALA A 34 -16.73 -0.17 8.88
CA ALA A 34 -17.90 0.46 9.46
C ALA A 34 -18.98 -0.63 9.44
N GLN A 35 -19.57 -0.91 10.61
CA GLN A 35 -20.70 -1.81 10.79
C GLN A 35 -21.97 -1.24 10.11
N ALA A 36 -21.88 -0.91 8.82
CA ALA A 36 -22.90 -0.17 8.08
C ALA A 36 -23.93 -1.08 7.40
N LEU A 37 -23.81 -2.40 7.56
CA LEU A 37 -24.81 -3.35 7.09
C LEU A 37 -25.60 -3.93 8.27
N PRO A 38 -26.82 -3.45 8.54
CA PRO A 38 -27.68 -4.06 9.56
C PRO A 38 -27.99 -5.51 9.17
N GLY A 39 -27.79 -6.43 10.11
CA GLY A 39 -28.10 -7.86 9.93
C GLY A 39 -26.98 -8.74 9.36
N VAL A 40 -25.76 -8.22 9.20
CA VAL A 40 -24.61 -9.04 8.77
C VAL A 40 -23.82 -9.52 9.97
N THR A 41 -23.85 -10.83 10.21
CA THR A 41 -22.88 -11.52 11.08
C THR A 41 -21.69 -11.91 10.22
N TYR A 42 -20.60 -11.15 10.31
CA TYR A 42 -19.35 -11.54 9.66
C TYR A 42 -18.81 -12.79 10.37
N ALA A 43 -18.77 -13.91 9.66
CA ALA A 43 -18.00 -15.06 10.10
C ALA A 43 -16.51 -14.67 10.04
N ASN A 44 -15.90 -14.43 11.20
CA ASN A 44 -14.44 -14.33 11.30
C ASN A 44 -13.84 -15.73 11.13
N PHE A 45 -13.82 -16.22 9.89
CA PHE A 45 -12.81 -17.20 9.52
C PHE A 45 -11.54 -16.40 9.29
N THR A 46 -10.74 -16.23 10.33
CA THR A 46 -9.33 -15.90 10.13
C THR A 46 -8.70 -17.22 9.71
N PRO A 47 -8.32 -17.43 8.43
CA PRO A 47 -7.37 -18.49 8.15
C PRO A 47 -6.16 -18.23 9.07
N ALA A 48 -5.35 -19.23 9.35
CA ALA A 48 -4.03 -18.99 9.95
C ALA A 48 -3.12 -18.22 8.96
N GLN A 49 -3.56 -17.11 8.37
CA GLN A 49 -2.70 -16.01 7.94
C GLN A 49 -1.99 -15.58 9.20
N ALA A 50 -0.74 -16.03 9.27
CA ALA A 50 0.09 -16.03 10.46
C ALA A 50 -0.16 -14.77 11.29
N LYS A 51 -0.53 -14.97 12.56
CA LYS A 51 -0.16 -14.02 13.60
C LYS A 51 1.36 -14.02 13.68
N THR A 52 2.04 -13.53 12.66
CA THR A 52 3.45 -13.17 12.74
C THR A 52 3.46 -11.84 13.49
N SER A 53 3.35 -11.94 14.82
CA SER A 53 3.90 -10.88 15.66
C SER A 53 5.36 -10.79 15.29
N GLY A 54 5.77 -9.64 14.79
CA GLY A 54 7.12 -9.46 14.30
C GLY A 54 7.42 -7.99 14.19
N GLU A 55 8.66 -7.71 13.84
CA GLU A 55 9.09 -6.36 13.57
C GLU A 55 9.34 -6.23 12.08
N VAL A 56 8.94 -5.09 11.52
CA VAL A 56 9.21 -4.71 10.14
C VAL A 56 10.44 -3.82 10.17
N LYS A 57 11.41 -4.09 9.30
CA LYS A 57 12.51 -3.18 9.07
C LYS A 57 12.17 -2.28 7.90
N ILE A 58 12.30 -0.98 8.10
CA ILE A 58 12.09 0.05 7.07
C ILE A 58 13.42 0.76 6.87
N THR A 59 13.87 0.81 5.61
CA THR A 59 15.11 1.47 5.21
C THR A 59 14.80 2.55 4.18
N TYR A 60 15.27 3.78 4.39
CA TYR A 60 15.31 4.79 3.36
C TYR A 60 16.43 4.46 2.37
N ALA A 61 16.07 4.14 1.14
CA ALA A 61 17.05 3.79 0.11
C ALA A 61 17.45 5.00 -0.75
N GLY A 62 16.62 6.04 -0.79
CA GLY A 62 16.89 7.28 -1.52
C GLY A 62 15.67 7.81 -2.28
N HIS A 63 15.63 9.12 -2.46
CA HIS A 63 14.56 9.85 -3.17
C HIS A 63 13.16 9.58 -2.60
N SER A 64 12.39 8.67 -3.19
CA SER A 64 11.06 8.23 -2.75
C SER A 64 10.99 6.73 -2.46
N THR A 65 12.12 6.03 -2.55
CA THR A 65 12.20 4.59 -2.31
C THR A 65 12.51 4.31 -0.86
N TYR A 66 11.54 3.65 -0.21
CA TYR A 66 11.75 2.91 1.01
C TYR A 66 11.79 1.43 0.69
N VAL A 67 12.62 0.70 1.43
CA VAL A 67 12.64 -0.76 1.45
C VAL A 67 11.94 -1.23 2.72
N ILE A 68 10.93 -2.08 2.56
CA ILE A 68 10.19 -2.72 3.64
C ILE A 68 10.60 -4.19 3.66
N GLU A 69 11.07 -4.67 4.80
CA GLU A 69 11.45 -6.06 5.02
C GLU A 69 10.51 -6.68 6.07
N SER A 70 9.78 -7.72 5.68
CA SER A 70 8.82 -8.40 6.54
C SER A 70 9.49 -9.45 7.46
N PRO A 71 8.81 -9.87 8.54
CA PRO A 71 9.27 -10.98 9.38
C PRO A 71 9.52 -12.29 8.62
N ALA A 72 8.74 -12.59 7.58
CA ALA A 72 8.96 -13.77 6.73
C ALA A 72 10.06 -13.59 5.67
N GLY A 73 10.72 -12.42 5.62
CA GLY A 73 11.82 -12.14 4.70
C GLY A 73 11.39 -11.56 3.34
N VAL A 74 10.14 -11.12 3.19
CA VAL A 74 9.69 -10.44 1.97
C VAL A 74 10.32 -9.05 1.92
N ARG A 75 11.09 -8.78 0.86
CA ARG A 75 11.71 -7.48 0.60
C ARG A 75 10.94 -6.73 -0.49
N ILE A 76 10.50 -5.53 -0.16
CA ILE A 76 9.66 -4.68 -1.01
C ILE A 76 10.36 -3.35 -1.23
N ALA A 77 10.50 -2.89 -2.48
CA ALA A 77 10.99 -1.54 -2.79
C ALA A 77 9.86 -0.67 -3.35
N THR A 78 9.62 0.49 -2.74
CA THR A 78 8.60 1.44 -3.17
C THR A 78 9.10 2.40 -4.26
N ASP A 79 8.21 2.90 -5.11
CA ASP A 79 8.55 3.85 -6.20
C ASP A 79 9.80 3.43 -6.98
N PHE A 80 9.87 2.16 -7.35
CA PHE A 80 11.09 1.53 -7.84
C PHE A 80 11.44 1.96 -9.27
N SER A 81 12.55 2.67 -9.43
CA SER A 81 13.12 3.05 -10.73
C SER A 81 14.26 2.16 -11.21
N GLY A 82 14.67 1.17 -10.42
CA GLY A 82 15.87 0.36 -10.69
C GLY A 82 17.16 0.89 -10.05
N ILE A 83 17.13 2.11 -9.49
CA ILE A 83 18.32 2.75 -8.88
C ILE A 83 18.36 2.49 -7.38
N TYR A 84 17.37 2.98 -6.64
CA TYR A 84 17.32 2.85 -5.18
C TYR A 84 16.65 1.54 -4.79
N GLY A 85 17.17 0.91 -3.73
CA GLY A 85 16.60 -0.33 -3.18
C GLY A 85 16.73 -1.55 -4.09
N SER A 86 17.57 -1.52 -5.13
CA SER A 86 17.74 -2.62 -6.09
C SER A 86 18.65 -3.75 -5.61
N ASP A 87 19.49 -3.52 -4.59
CA ASP A 87 20.39 -4.51 -4.03
C ASP A 87 20.23 -4.62 -2.50
N PRO A 88 20.02 -5.82 -1.93
CA PRO A 88 19.63 -7.07 -2.60
C PRO A 88 18.36 -6.90 -3.45
N LEU A 89 18.19 -7.73 -4.48
CA LEU A 89 17.04 -7.63 -5.38
C LEU A 89 15.72 -7.78 -4.61
N PRO A 90 14.78 -6.82 -4.69
CA PRO A 90 13.49 -6.94 -4.03
C PRO A 90 12.62 -8.01 -4.72
N ARG A 91 11.85 -8.74 -3.92
CA ARG A 91 10.85 -9.70 -4.42
C ARG A 91 9.62 -9.00 -4.97
N VAL A 92 9.26 -7.85 -4.38
CA VAL A 92 8.13 -7.01 -4.79
C VAL A 92 8.60 -5.59 -5.04
N VAL A 93 8.09 -4.98 -6.09
CA VAL A 93 8.27 -3.54 -6.33
C VAL A 93 6.93 -2.86 -6.58
N THR A 94 6.76 -1.67 -6.02
CA THR A 94 5.68 -0.76 -6.40
C THR A 94 6.24 0.37 -7.24
N MET A 95 5.46 0.88 -8.19
CA MET A 95 5.90 1.93 -9.09
C MET A 95 4.85 3.04 -9.22
N ASN A 96 5.33 4.26 -9.35
CA ASN A 96 4.51 5.44 -9.55
C ASN A 96 4.85 6.11 -10.88
N LYS A 97 3.83 6.57 -11.62
CA LYS A 97 4.01 7.16 -12.97
C LYS A 97 4.43 8.64 -12.96
N ALA A 98 5.02 9.13 -11.88
CA ALA A 98 5.45 10.52 -11.75
C ALA A 98 6.49 10.92 -12.80
N HIS A 99 7.69 10.34 -12.72
CA HIS A 99 8.77 10.53 -13.68
C HIS A 99 9.79 9.40 -13.54
N ARG A 100 10.83 9.41 -14.38
CA ARG A 100 11.82 8.34 -14.52
C ARG A 100 12.52 7.87 -13.22
N THR A 101 12.46 8.66 -12.14
CA THR A 101 13.04 8.29 -10.84
C THR A 101 12.09 7.48 -9.94
N HIS A 102 10.86 7.21 -10.41
CA HIS A 102 9.80 6.51 -9.66
C HIS A 102 9.36 5.17 -10.27
N TYR A 103 9.78 4.90 -11.51
CA TYR A 103 9.40 3.69 -12.21
C TYR A 103 10.44 3.31 -13.27
N THR A 104 10.41 2.04 -13.65
CA THR A 104 11.08 1.54 -14.85
C THR A 104 10.11 0.77 -15.74
N ASN A 105 10.35 0.82 -17.04
CA ASN A 105 9.65 -0.03 -18.01
C ASN A 105 10.37 -1.37 -18.22
N ALA A 106 11.59 -1.51 -17.71
CA ALA A 106 12.40 -2.71 -17.75
C ALA A 106 12.83 -3.08 -16.32
N PRO A 107 11.90 -3.55 -15.46
CA PRO A 107 12.28 -4.13 -14.17
C PRO A 107 13.16 -5.37 -14.40
N ASP A 108 14.04 -5.65 -13.44
CA ASP A 108 14.82 -6.89 -13.45
C ASP A 108 13.87 -8.11 -13.49
N PRO A 109 14.08 -9.09 -14.38
CA PRO A 109 13.19 -10.25 -14.52
C PRO A 109 13.17 -11.17 -13.28
N GLY A 110 14.13 -11.04 -12.36
CA GLY A 110 14.13 -11.73 -11.06
C GLY A 110 13.14 -11.16 -10.05
N ILE A 111 12.54 -9.99 -10.30
CA ILE A 111 11.49 -9.42 -9.45
C ILE A 111 10.18 -10.16 -9.71
N GLU A 112 9.68 -10.87 -8.70
CA GLU A 112 8.47 -11.70 -8.83
C GLU A 112 7.19 -10.88 -9.03
N HIS A 113 7.08 -9.74 -8.34
CA HIS A 113 5.85 -8.94 -8.34
C HIS A 113 6.14 -7.47 -8.68
N VAL A 114 5.75 -7.05 -9.88
CA VAL A 114 5.85 -5.67 -10.35
C VAL A 114 4.47 -5.01 -10.31
N LEU A 115 4.25 -4.13 -9.33
CA LEU A 115 2.97 -3.47 -9.08
C LEU A 115 2.98 -2.03 -9.59
N ARG A 116 2.48 -1.82 -10.81
CA ARG A 116 2.36 -0.48 -11.40
C ARG A 116 1.17 0.25 -10.78
N GLY A 117 1.39 1.47 -10.29
CA GLY A 117 0.36 2.35 -9.75
C GLY A 117 -0.58 2.95 -10.81
N TRP A 118 -0.40 2.58 -12.09
CA TRP A 118 -1.25 2.96 -13.21
C TRP A 118 -1.55 1.72 -14.07
N ASN A 119 -2.63 1.76 -14.84
CA ASN A 119 -2.94 0.72 -15.82
C ASN A 119 -2.53 1.17 -17.24
N PRO A 120 -1.56 0.51 -17.91
CA PRO A 120 -1.22 0.80 -19.30
C PRO A 120 -2.39 0.62 -20.29
N GLU A 121 -3.36 -0.22 -19.95
CA GLU A 121 -4.56 -0.47 -20.77
C GLU A 121 -5.69 0.56 -20.49
N GLY A 122 -5.48 1.46 -19.54
CA GLY A 122 -6.43 2.50 -19.14
C GLY A 122 -7.28 2.16 -17.91
N GLY A 123 -7.80 3.20 -17.26
CA GLY A 123 -8.56 3.09 -16.02
C GLY A 123 -7.70 2.81 -14.77
N PRO A 124 -8.34 2.56 -13.62
CA PRO A 124 -7.64 2.40 -12.34
C PRO A 124 -6.85 1.11 -12.25
N ALA A 125 -5.59 1.22 -11.80
CA ALA A 125 -4.82 0.05 -11.36
C ALA A 125 -5.51 -0.62 -10.17
N LYS A 126 -5.53 -1.96 -10.14
CA LYS A 126 -6.14 -2.74 -9.06
C LYS A 126 -5.19 -3.86 -8.63
N HIS A 127 -4.60 -3.69 -7.47
CA HIS A 127 -3.71 -4.63 -6.81
C HIS A 127 -4.34 -5.06 -5.49
N ARG A 128 -4.43 -6.37 -5.28
CA ARG A 128 -4.77 -7.05 -4.02
C ARG A 128 -4.09 -8.40 -4.03
N ILE A 129 -2.86 -8.47 -3.52
CA ILE A 129 -2.05 -9.69 -3.53
C ILE A 129 -1.51 -9.98 -2.14
N VAL A 130 -1.36 -11.26 -1.83
CA VAL A 130 -0.65 -11.71 -0.63
C VAL A 130 0.67 -12.32 -1.07
N VAL A 131 1.77 -11.84 -0.49
CA VAL A 131 3.11 -12.37 -0.68
C VAL A 131 3.60 -12.78 0.70
N ASP A 132 3.60 -14.08 0.96
CA ASP A 132 3.86 -14.69 2.27
C ASP A 132 3.07 -14.02 3.42
N ASP A 133 3.72 -13.20 4.24
CA ASP A 133 3.15 -12.51 5.39
C ASP A 133 2.77 -11.04 5.13
N VAL A 134 2.82 -10.60 3.87
CA VAL A 134 2.46 -9.24 3.46
C VAL A 134 1.23 -9.25 2.56
N TYR A 135 0.17 -8.54 2.96
CA TYR A 135 -0.93 -8.20 2.08
C TYR A 135 -0.71 -6.82 1.46
N ILE A 136 -0.72 -6.73 0.13
CA ILE A 136 -0.44 -5.52 -0.62
C ILE A 136 -1.66 -5.13 -1.45
N ARG A 137 -2.09 -3.88 -1.29
CA ARG A 137 -3.19 -3.31 -2.06
C ARG A 137 -2.90 -1.88 -2.47
N ASN A 138 -3.68 -1.35 -3.41
CA ASN A 138 -3.56 0.03 -3.85
C ASN A 138 -4.88 0.80 -3.80
N VAL A 139 -4.76 2.13 -3.72
CA VAL A 139 -5.86 3.08 -3.90
C VAL A 139 -5.46 4.03 -5.03
N PRO A 140 -6.14 4.00 -6.19
CA PRO A 140 -5.85 4.89 -7.30
C PRO A 140 -6.01 6.37 -6.93
N THR A 141 -5.11 7.17 -7.47
CA THR A 141 -5.08 8.63 -7.32
C THR A 141 -4.71 9.26 -8.65
N ASP A 142 -5.13 10.51 -8.84
CA ASP A 142 -4.70 11.28 -9.99
C ASP A 142 -3.26 11.78 -9.80
N ILE A 143 -2.61 12.12 -10.91
CA ILE A 143 -1.31 12.76 -10.93
C ILE A 143 -1.33 13.94 -11.90
N ARG A 144 -0.36 14.86 -11.78
CA ARG A 144 -0.16 15.87 -12.83
C ARG A 144 1.03 15.48 -13.70
N SER A 145 0.84 15.51 -15.00
CA SER A 145 1.92 15.33 -15.97
C SER A 145 2.91 16.49 -15.88
N TRP A 146 4.05 16.37 -16.57
CA TRP A 146 5.04 17.44 -16.68
C TRP A 146 4.45 18.76 -17.24
N GLY A 147 3.41 18.68 -18.06
CA GLY A 147 2.69 19.85 -18.59
C GLY A 147 1.67 20.46 -17.62
N GLY A 148 1.52 19.90 -16.42
CA GLY A 148 0.56 20.34 -15.40
C GLY A 148 -0.85 19.78 -15.58
N GLU A 149 -1.10 19.05 -16.66
CA GLU A 149 -2.38 18.40 -16.95
C GLU A 149 -2.68 17.29 -15.94
N LEU A 150 -3.94 17.17 -15.54
CA LEU A 150 -4.39 16.12 -14.64
C LEU A 150 -4.53 14.81 -15.43
N GLU A 151 -3.74 13.81 -15.06
CA GLU A 151 -3.88 12.43 -15.52
C GLU A 151 -4.65 11.63 -14.48
N ARG A 152 -5.85 11.18 -14.85
CA ARG A 152 -6.69 10.36 -13.99
C ARG A 152 -6.13 8.96 -13.82
N ASP A 153 -6.19 8.44 -12.61
CA ASP A 153 -5.72 7.08 -12.29
C ASP A 153 -4.24 6.81 -12.66
N GLY A 154 -3.45 7.88 -12.87
CA GLY A 154 -2.05 7.79 -13.25
C GLY A 154 -1.12 7.46 -12.08
N ASN A 155 -1.65 7.37 -10.87
CA ASN A 155 -0.92 7.05 -9.66
C ASN A 155 -1.73 6.13 -8.73
N SER A 156 -1.06 5.49 -7.78
CA SER A 156 -1.68 4.80 -6.67
C SER A 156 -0.92 5.03 -5.37
N ILE A 157 -1.69 5.12 -4.29
CA ILE A 157 -1.19 4.91 -2.92
C ILE A 157 -1.11 3.41 -2.70
N PHE A 158 0.03 2.92 -2.25
CA PHE A 158 0.20 1.50 -1.90
C PHE A 158 0.09 1.32 -0.38
N ILE A 159 -0.62 0.28 0.03
CA ILE A 159 -0.79 -0.10 1.43
C ILE A 159 -0.25 -1.52 1.60
N PHE A 160 0.62 -1.67 2.60
CA PHE A 160 1.24 -2.91 3.01
C PHE A 160 0.73 -3.26 4.42
N GLU A 161 0.02 -4.38 4.53
CA GLU A 161 -0.45 -4.92 5.79
C GLU A 161 0.47 -6.07 6.17
N VAL A 162 1.30 -5.85 7.19
CA VAL A 162 2.39 -6.77 7.59
C VAL A 162 2.67 -6.61 9.07
N ALA A 163 2.89 -7.71 9.80
CA ALA A 163 3.19 -7.70 11.23
C ALA A 163 2.19 -6.87 12.08
N ASP A 164 0.90 -6.94 11.73
CA ASP A 164 -0.21 -6.14 12.30
C ASP A 164 -0.08 -4.62 12.14
N LEU A 165 0.87 -4.15 11.32
CA LEU A 165 1.03 -2.75 10.93
C LEU A 165 0.33 -2.48 9.60
N CYS A 166 -0.24 -1.28 9.50
CA CYS A 166 -0.72 -0.68 8.27
C CYS A 166 0.28 0.36 7.77
N ILE A 167 1.03 0.06 6.72
CA ILE A 167 2.07 0.95 6.18
C ILE A 167 1.59 1.48 4.83
N GLY A 168 1.57 2.80 4.63
CA GLY A 168 1.18 3.40 3.35
C GLY A 168 2.29 4.22 2.72
N HIS A 169 2.49 4.03 1.42
CA HIS A 169 3.34 4.87 0.59
C HIS A 169 2.48 5.72 -0.34
N LEU A 170 2.53 7.04 -0.16
CA LEU A 170 1.65 7.95 -0.89
C LEU A 170 2.07 8.21 -2.33
N GLY A 171 3.24 7.73 -2.73
CA GLY A 171 3.81 8.06 -4.02
C GLY A 171 4.07 9.55 -4.17
N HIS A 172 3.89 10.03 -5.38
CA HIS A 172 3.96 11.43 -5.77
C HIS A 172 2.56 12.05 -5.80
N LEU A 173 2.03 12.33 -4.62
CA LEU A 173 0.64 12.75 -4.44
C LEU A 173 0.43 14.25 -4.75
N HIS A 174 -0.10 14.55 -5.93
CA HIS A 174 -0.34 15.93 -6.44
C HIS A 174 -1.70 16.51 -6.08
N THR A 175 -2.62 15.67 -5.61
CA THR A 175 -4.01 16.04 -5.35
C THR A 175 -4.35 15.79 -3.88
N ARG A 176 -5.36 16.49 -3.37
CA ARG A 176 -5.96 16.12 -2.09
C ARG A 176 -6.68 14.79 -2.24
N LEU A 177 -6.71 14.02 -1.15
CA LEU A 177 -7.49 12.79 -1.07
C LEU A 177 -8.96 13.13 -0.85
N SER A 178 -9.83 12.47 -1.60
CA SER A 178 -11.27 12.49 -1.37
C SER A 178 -11.64 11.64 -0.14
N ASP A 179 -12.82 11.87 0.43
CA ASP A 179 -13.33 11.05 1.53
C ASP A 179 -13.46 9.58 1.16
N GLN A 180 -13.78 9.30 -0.12
CA GLN A 180 -13.77 7.94 -0.65
C GLN A 180 -12.38 7.31 -0.61
N GLN A 181 -11.34 8.05 -1.01
CA GLN A 181 -9.96 7.58 -0.95
C GLN A 181 -9.51 7.38 0.50
N TYR A 182 -9.83 8.30 1.41
CA TYR A 182 -9.57 8.11 2.84
C TYR A 182 -10.24 6.83 3.38
N GLY A 183 -11.49 6.57 3.00
CA GLY A 183 -12.20 5.34 3.38
C GLY A 183 -11.60 4.07 2.79
N GLN A 184 -11.09 4.14 1.55
CA GLN A 184 -10.41 3.01 0.90
C GLN A 184 -9.01 2.77 1.46
N ILE A 185 -8.30 3.81 1.90
CA ILE A 185 -6.99 3.68 2.55
C ILE A 185 -7.18 3.12 3.96
N GLY A 186 -8.15 3.64 4.73
CA GLY A 186 -8.33 3.26 6.13
C GLY A 186 -7.24 3.84 7.02
N ARG A 187 -6.97 3.19 8.16
CA ARG A 187 -5.88 3.60 9.06
C ARG A 187 -4.51 3.22 8.49
N LEU A 188 -3.53 4.08 8.69
CA LEU A 188 -2.12 3.80 8.44
C LEU A 188 -1.34 4.09 9.71
N ASP A 189 -0.66 3.10 10.28
CA ASP A 189 0.23 3.28 11.43
C ASP A 189 1.49 4.06 11.05
N ILE A 190 1.97 3.82 9.82
CA ILE A 190 3.15 4.45 9.24
C ILE A 190 2.79 4.98 7.86
N VAL A 191 3.10 6.24 7.58
CA VAL A 191 2.86 6.86 6.27
C VAL A 191 4.13 7.49 5.71
N MET A 192 4.46 7.17 4.46
CA MET A 192 5.58 7.73 3.71
C MET A 192 5.06 8.87 2.82
N VAL A 193 5.54 10.09 3.05
CA VAL A 193 4.96 11.32 2.49
C VAL A 193 5.98 12.15 1.69
N PRO A 194 5.64 12.63 0.48
CA PRO A 194 6.50 13.54 -0.26
C PRO A 194 6.54 14.92 0.41
N ILE A 195 7.74 15.52 0.54
CA ILE A 195 7.97 16.82 1.19
C ILE A 195 8.63 17.87 0.28
N ASP A 196 8.66 17.67 -1.04
CA ASP A 196 9.34 18.56 -2.00
C ASP A 196 8.69 19.96 -2.15
N GLY A 197 7.53 20.21 -1.56
CA GLY A 197 6.93 21.55 -1.48
C GLY A 197 6.55 22.16 -2.84
N GLY A 198 6.45 21.35 -3.89
CA GLY A 198 5.87 21.74 -5.18
C GLY A 198 4.34 21.85 -5.12
N LEU A 199 3.67 21.77 -6.28
CA LEU A 199 2.20 21.62 -6.37
C LEU A 199 1.66 20.43 -5.55
N THR A 200 2.56 19.57 -5.07
CA THR A 200 2.43 18.50 -4.09
C THR A 200 2.44 19.02 -2.66
N GLN A 201 1.24 19.23 -2.12
CA GLN A 201 0.92 19.14 -0.69
C GLN A 201 1.50 20.27 0.19
N SER A 202 0.69 21.28 0.45
CA SER A 202 0.98 22.24 1.52
C SER A 202 1.06 21.54 2.88
N ILE A 203 1.75 22.15 3.82
CA ILE A 203 1.82 21.83 5.26
C ILE A 203 0.51 21.27 5.83
N GLY A 204 -0.60 21.97 5.56
CA GLY A 204 -1.91 21.56 6.06
C GLY A 204 -2.34 20.19 5.56
N SER A 205 -1.90 19.80 4.35
CA SER A 205 -2.18 18.50 3.75
C SER A 205 -1.52 17.36 4.52
N ILE A 206 -0.29 17.51 5.02
CA ILE A 206 0.43 16.44 5.75
C ILE A 206 -0.15 16.26 7.15
N SER A 207 -0.44 17.36 7.86
CA SER A 207 -1.11 17.29 9.16
C SER A 207 -2.52 16.73 9.03
N GLU A 208 -3.27 17.11 7.99
CA GLU A 208 -4.58 16.53 7.68
C GLU A 208 -4.46 15.03 7.40
N ILE A 209 -3.58 14.61 6.50
CA ILE A 209 -3.40 13.20 6.13
C ILE A 209 -3.03 12.37 7.36
N THR A 210 -2.05 12.81 8.14
CA THR A 210 -1.64 12.09 9.35
C THR A 210 -2.80 11.95 10.34
N THR A 211 -3.56 13.04 10.54
CA THR A 211 -4.70 13.03 11.47
C THR A 211 -5.83 12.13 10.97
N ARG A 212 -6.19 12.24 9.69
CA ARG A 212 -7.31 11.50 9.08
C ARG A 212 -7.00 10.01 8.90
N LEU A 213 -5.74 9.66 8.71
CA LEU A 213 -5.27 8.26 8.58
C LEU A 213 -4.79 7.67 9.91
N TYR A 214 -4.84 8.43 11.00
CA TYR A 214 -4.43 8.00 12.36
C TYR A 214 -2.97 7.51 12.43
N SER A 215 -2.05 8.18 11.73
CA SER A 215 -0.66 7.75 11.66
C SER A 215 0.16 8.11 12.89
N SER A 216 0.88 7.12 13.42
CA SER A 216 1.82 7.28 14.54
C SER A 216 3.21 7.66 14.04
N VAL A 217 3.62 7.18 12.87
CA VAL A 217 4.92 7.50 12.26
C VAL A 217 4.72 8.14 10.89
N VAL A 218 5.41 9.25 10.67
CA VAL A 218 5.51 9.92 9.37
C VAL A 218 6.95 9.82 8.87
N LEU A 219 7.12 9.28 7.67
CA LEU A 219 8.42 9.11 7.01
C LEU A 219 8.50 10.07 5.82
N PRO A 220 9.27 11.17 5.92
CA PRO A 220 9.39 12.12 4.82
C PRO A 220 10.20 11.52 3.64
N MET A 221 9.91 11.94 2.43
CA MET A 221 10.69 11.61 1.21
C MET A 221 10.66 12.80 0.24
N HIS A 222 11.34 12.74 -0.90
CA HIS A 222 11.38 13.85 -1.86
C HIS A 222 12.05 15.14 -1.33
N ARG A 223 13.19 15.06 -0.66
CA ARG A 223 13.87 16.26 -0.14
C ARG A 223 14.51 17.17 -1.22
N HIS A 224 14.51 16.79 -2.49
CA HIS A 224 15.32 17.46 -3.53
C HIS A 224 15.08 18.97 -3.71
N ALA A 225 13.88 19.48 -3.41
CA ALA A 225 13.52 20.88 -3.64
C ALA A 225 13.23 21.70 -2.37
N THR A 226 12.86 21.08 -1.25
CA THR A 226 12.49 21.77 0.00
C THR A 226 13.45 21.42 1.12
N PRO A 227 14.04 22.42 1.80
CA PRO A 227 14.86 22.19 2.99
C PRO A 227 14.06 21.48 4.10
N LEU A 228 14.63 20.41 4.68
CA LEU A 228 13.96 19.61 5.72
C LEU A 228 13.56 20.45 6.94
N ASP A 229 14.38 21.42 7.31
CA ASP A 229 14.11 22.39 8.37
C ASP A 229 12.85 23.23 8.10
N GLU A 230 12.62 23.59 6.84
CA GLU A 230 11.39 24.27 6.44
C GLU A 230 10.19 23.34 6.61
N PHE A 231 10.27 22.09 6.17
CA PHE A 231 9.21 21.10 6.38
C PHE A 231 8.90 20.91 7.87
N LEU A 232 9.92 20.71 8.71
CA LEU A 232 9.75 20.48 10.15
C LEU A 232 9.14 21.69 10.87
N ARG A 233 9.59 22.91 10.55
CA ARG A 233 9.01 24.14 11.11
C ARG A 233 7.53 24.28 10.73
N ARG A 234 7.19 23.84 9.55
CA ARG A 234 5.86 23.96 8.96
C ARG A 234 4.87 22.97 9.58
N VAL A 235 5.23 21.68 9.73
CA VAL A 235 4.33 20.65 10.28
C VAL A 235 3.88 20.96 11.71
N GLY A 236 4.68 21.72 12.48
CA GLY A 236 4.27 22.38 13.71
C GLY A 236 4.36 21.51 14.97
N GLU A 237 3.86 22.05 16.09
CA GLU A 237 4.05 21.53 17.46
C GLU A 237 3.30 20.21 17.78
N GLY A 238 2.47 19.72 16.85
CA GLY A 238 1.68 18.49 17.05
C GLY A 238 2.49 17.20 16.91
N PHE A 239 3.71 17.28 16.39
CA PHE A 239 4.55 16.13 16.09
C PHE A 239 5.83 16.15 16.91
N ALA A 240 6.21 14.99 17.44
CA ALA A 240 7.59 14.78 17.85
C ALA A 240 8.47 14.62 16.58
N VAL A 241 9.75 14.96 16.70
CA VAL A 241 10.73 14.73 15.64
C VAL A 241 11.83 13.85 16.18
N ASP A 242 12.11 12.76 15.47
CA ASP A 242 13.09 11.75 15.85
C ASP A 242 14.12 11.61 14.72
N PHE A 243 15.33 12.10 14.96
CA PHE A 243 16.44 11.99 14.02
C PHE A 243 17.22 10.72 14.30
N ARG A 244 17.36 9.87 13.28
CA ARG A 244 18.15 8.64 13.36
C ARG A 244 19.47 8.80 12.62
N ASP A 245 20.51 8.22 13.20
CA ASP A 245 21.87 8.12 12.66
C ASP A 245 22.05 6.87 11.78
N SER A 246 20.95 6.26 11.35
CA SER A 246 20.90 5.10 10.45
C SER A 246 19.86 5.33 9.37
N PRO A 247 20.06 4.81 8.14
CA PRO A 247 19.04 4.86 7.10
C PRO A 247 17.88 3.91 7.38
N SER A 248 17.98 3.08 8.43
CA SER A 248 17.00 2.06 8.74
C SER A 248 16.56 2.08 10.20
N PHE A 249 15.35 1.60 10.44
CA PHE A 249 14.86 1.29 11.77
C PHE A 249 13.93 0.09 11.72
N THR A 250 13.75 -0.53 12.87
CA THR A 250 12.85 -1.65 13.06
C THR A 250 11.66 -1.23 13.93
N VAL A 251 10.46 -1.68 13.58
CA VAL A 251 9.22 -1.25 14.22
C VAL A 251 8.18 -2.37 14.28
N SER A 252 7.41 -2.40 15.35
CA SER A 252 6.24 -3.24 15.51
C SER A 252 5.09 -2.41 16.07
N LEU A 253 3.88 -2.98 16.09
CA LEU A 253 2.72 -2.34 16.71
C LEU A 253 2.98 -1.91 18.17
N LYS A 254 3.82 -2.66 18.91
CA LYS A 254 4.15 -2.38 20.32
C LYS A 254 5.16 -1.23 20.49
N THR A 255 5.96 -0.96 19.47
CA THR A 255 7.02 0.06 19.53
C THR A 255 6.63 1.35 18.82
N LEU A 256 5.41 1.43 18.28
CA LEU A 256 4.88 2.68 17.72
C LEU A 256 4.86 3.78 18.79
N PRO A 257 5.26 5.01 18.44
CA PRO A 257 5.25 6.12 19.38
C PRO A 257 3.80 6.49 19.72
N ARG A 258 3.59 6.85 20.99
CA ARG A 258 2.26 7.29 21.48
C ARG A 258 1.87 8.66 20.94
N GLN A 259 2.86 9.52 20.71
CA GLN A 259 2.69 10.81 20.04
C GLN A 259 3.05 10.63 18.56
N PRO A 260 2.26 11.18 17.62
CA PRO A 260 2.65 11.22 16.21
C PRO A 260 4.07 11.76 16.05
N THR A 261 4.93 11.00 15.38
CA THR A 261 6.36 11.30 15.29
C THR A 261 6.81 11.30 13.83
N ILE A 262 7.49 12.36 13.43
CA ILE A 262 8.23 12.40 12.17
C ILE A 262 9.58 11.73 12.44
N VAL A 263 9.83 10.59 11.79
CA VAL A 263 11.12 9.90 11.88
C VAL A 263 11.95 10.30 10.66
N VAL A 264 13.06 10.99 10.91
CA VAL A 264 14.02 11.41 9.88
C VAL A 264 15.18 10.42 9.89
N LEU A 265 15.25 9.57 8.88
CA LEU A 265 16.33 8.60 8.69
C LEU A 265 17.55 9.24 8.05
N GLU A 266 18.71 8.64 8.26
CA GLU A 266 19.95 9.06 7.60
C GLU A 266 19.79 9.00 6.07
N GLY A 267 20.32 10.00 5.38
CA GLY A 267 20.30 10.10 3.92
C GLY A 267 19.10 10.83 3.34
N ILE A 268 18.04 11.08 4.15
CA ILE A 268 16.91 11.94 3.74
C ILE A 268 17.39 13.30 3.28
#